data_AF-A0A2R4MEF2-F1
#
_entry.id   AF-A0A2R4MEF2-F1
#
_cell.length_a   1.000
_cell.length_b   1.000
_cell.length_c   1.000
_cell.angle_alpha   90.00
_cell.angle_beta   90.00
_cell.angle_gamma   90.00
#
_symmetry.space_group_name_H-M   'P 1'
#
loop_
_entity.id
_entity.type
_entity.pdbx_description
1 polymer ?
#
loop_
_entity_poly.entity_id
_entity_poly.type
_entity_poly.pdbx_seq_one_letter_code
_entity_poly.pdbx_strand_id
1 'polypeptide(L)'
;MTLSVQKEIWPAIGWEPIFTNGQPLWVMTVLSVNDEVGDCAAYRGICRDISLYSDIYQAEVAEGVRAGGNKISEAEARALFPEIEAKQLRYRS
;
A
#
# COMPACT_ATOMS: atom_id res chain seq x y z
N MET A 1 6.72 7.45 -12.72
CA MET A 1 6.33 6.29 -11.88
C MET A 1 5.03 6.64 -11.20
N THR A 2 4.04 5.76 -11.32
CA THR A 2 2.67 6.00 -10.85
C THR A 2 2.40 5.10 -9.65
N LEU A 3 1.75 5.64 -8.61
CA LEU A 3 1.35 4.88 -7.43
C LEU A 3 -0.18 4.75 -7.33
N SER A 4 -0.64 3.51 -7.16
CA SER A 4 -2.04 3.20 -6.84
C SER A 4 -2.13 2.64 -5.43
N VAL A 5 -3.10 3.08 -4.63
CA VAL A 5 -3.13 2.78 -3.19
C VAL A 5 -4.44 2.09 -2.80
N GLN A 6 -4.32 0.94 -2.12
CA GLN A 6 -5.41 0.24 -1.44
C GLN A 6 -5.22 0.38 0.07
N LYS A 7 -6.32 0.65 0.79
CA LYS A 7 -6.31 0.90 2.23
C LYS A 7 -7.30 -0.01 2.93
N GLU A 8 -6.84 -0.69 3.97
CA GLU A 8 -7.68 -1.52 4.83
C GLU A 8 -7.53 -1.05 6.28
N ILE A 9 -8.66 -0.79 6.95
CA ILE A 9 -8.68 -0.44 8.36
C ILE A 9 -8.68 -1.75 9.15
N TRP A 10 -7.67 -1.95 9.98
CA TRP A 10 -7.67 -3.07 10.91
C TRP A 10 -8.25 -2.59 12.24
N PRO A 11 -9.42 -3.10 12.67
CA PRO A 11 -9.97 -2.77 13.98
C PRO A 11 -8.99 -3.29 15.02
N ALA A 12 -8.60 -2.44 15.97
CA ALA A 12 -7.64 -2.76 17.03
C ALA A 12 -8.25 -3.72 18.07
N ILE A 13 -8.66 -4.91 17.66
CA ILE A 13 -9.24 -5.93 18.53
C ILE A 13 -8.11 -6.88 18.96
N GLY A 14 -7.70 -6.79 20.23
CA GLY A 14 -6.78 -7.75 20.86
C GLY A 14 -5.29 -7.41 20.88
N TRP A 15 -4.89 -6.17 20.55
CA TRP A 15 -3.48 -5.73 20.51
C TRP A 15 -3.16 -4.59 21.49
N GLU A 16 -3.77 -4.64 22.67
CA GLU A 16 -3.42 -3.76 23.79
C GLU A 16 -2.19 -4.37 24.48
N PRO A 17 -0.95 -3.90 24.18
CA PRO A 17 -0.57 -2.51 24.39
C PRO A 17 0.39 -1.91 23.33
N ILE A 18 0.36 -2.35 22.06
CA ILE A 18 1.37 -1.88 21.07
C ILE A 18 1.09 -0.45 20.57
N PHE A 19 -0.13 0.06 20.75
CA PHE A 19 -0.53 1.38 20.28
C PHE A 19 -0.50 2.39 21.42
N THR A 20 0.44 3.32 21.34
CA THR A 20 0.67 4.32 22.39
C THR A 20 -0.53 5.21 22.68
N ASN A 21 -1.53 5.33 21.78
CA ASN A 21 -2.63 6.29 21.91
C ASN A 21 -4.01 5.78 21.44
N GLY A 22 -4.25 4.48 21.28
CA GLY A 22 -5.57 3.95 20.86
C GLY A 22 -6.05 4.37 19.45
N GLN A 23 -5.15 4.87 18.59
CA GLN A 23 -5.48 5.25 17.22
C GLN A 23 -5.56 4.00 16.31
N PRO A 24 -6.50 3.94 15.36
CA PRO A 24 -6.60 2.81 14.44
C PRO A 24 -5.36 2.71 13.55
N LEU A 25 -4.93 1.48 13.31
CA LEU A 25 -3.90 1.18 12.31
C LEU A 25 -4.53 0.93 10.95
N TRP A 26 -3.77 1.30 9.93
CA TRP A 26 -4.13 1.14 8.55
C TRP A 26 -3.09 0.25 7.87
N VAL A 27 -3.56 -0.81 7.24
CA VAL A 27 -2.74 -1.59 6.31
C VAL A 27 -2.87 -0.91 4.95
N MET A 28 -1.77 -0.35 4.48
CA MET A 28 -1.69 0.26 3.17
C MET A 28 -0.96 -0.69 2.23
N THR A 29 -1.58 -0.97 1.09
CA THR A 29 -0.92 -1.67 -0.02
C THR A 29 -0.76 -0.68 -1.18
N VAL A 30 0.46 -0.53 -1.69
CA VAL A 30 0.82 0.42 -2.76
C VAL A 30 1.31 -0.37 -3.96
N LEU A 31 0.66 -0.20 -5.10
CA LEU A 31 1.15 -0.64 -6.40
C LEU A 31 2.03 0.45 -7.00
N SER A 32 3.30 0.12 -7.23
CA SER A 32 4.26 0.97 -7.93
C SER A 32 4.34 0.53 -9.39
N VAL A 33 3.92 1.40 -10.31
CA VAL A 33 3.95 1.15 -11.76
C VAL A 33 5.04 2.00 -12.41
N ASN A 34 5.93 1.34 -13.15
CA ASN A 34 6.87 1.99 -14.05
C ASN A 34 6.31 1.95 -15.48
N ASP A 35 5.64 3.04 -15.85
CA ASP A 35 4.96 3.19 -17.13
C ASP A 35 5.91 3.13 -18.35
N GLU A 36 7.20 3.46 -18.17
CA GLU A 36 8.18 3.46 -19.27
C GLU A 36 8.52 2.05 -19.76
N VAL A 37 8.55 1.08 -18.83
CA VAL A 37 8.93 -0.32 -19.11
C VAL A 37 7.76 -1.30 -19.00
N GLY A 38 6.59 -0.84 -18.56
CA GLY A 38 5.41 -1.68 -18.35
C GLY A 38 5.53 -2.64 -17.16
N ASP A 39 6.34 -2.29 -16.17
CA ASP A 39 6.59 -3.13 -14.99
C ASP A 39 5.84 -2.60 -13.76
N CYS A 40 5.51 -3.50 -12.83
CA CYS A 40 4.94 -3.13 -11.55
C CYS A 40 5.46 -3.96 -10.38
N ALA A 41 5.31 -3.44 -9.16
CA ALA A 41 5.47 -4.21 -7.93
C ALA A 41 4.55 -3.62 -6.85
N ALA A 42 3.99 -4.47 -5.99
CA ALA A 42 3.14 -4.03 -4.90
C ALA A 42 3.82 -4.25 -3.54
N TYR A 43 3.61 -3.29 -2.63
CA TYR A 43 4.23 -3.26 -1.30
C TYR A 43 3.16 -3.01 -0.25
N ARG A 44 3.23 -3.73 0.86
CA ARG A 44 2.35 -3.57 2.01
C ARG A 44 3.11 -3.01 3.20
N GLY A 45 2.53 -2.01 3.84
CA GLY A 45 3.04 -1.41 5.06
C GLY A 45 1.93 -1.10 6.03
N ILE A 46 2.32 -0.94 7.30
CA ILE A 46 1.43 -0.47 8.36
C ILE A 46 1.66 1.02 8.52
N CYS A 47 0.57 1.78 8.54
CA CYS A 47 0.59 3.22 8.79
C CYS A 47 -0.42 3.57 9.88
N ARG A 48 -0.21 4.73 10.51
CA ARG A 48 -1.19 5.30 11.44
C ARG A 48 -2.42 5.75 10.66
N ASP A 49 -3.51 6.07 11.36
CA ASP A 49 -4.67 6.67 10.73
C ASP A 49 -4.29 7.91 9.91
N ILE A 50 -4.45 7.80 8.60
CA ILE A 50 -4.16 8.87 7.65
C ILE A 50 -5.41 9.52 7.06
N SER A 51 -6.60 9.15 7.52
CA SER A 51 -7.87 9.67 7.00
C SER A 51 -8.04 11.17 7.19
N LEU A 52 -7.34 11.75 8.17
CA LEU A 52 -7.38 13.17 8.50
C LEU A 52 -6.22 13.99 7.89
N TYR A 53 -5.28 13.35 7.19
CA TYR A 53 -4.14 14.06 6.62
C TYR A 53 -4.37 14.48 5.16
N SER A 54 -3.70 15.57 4.77
CA SER A 54 -3.72 16.11 3.42
C SER A 54 -3.26 15.08 2.38
N ASP A 55 -3.67 15.26 1.13
CA ASP A 55 -3.28 14.40 0.01
C ASP A 55 -1.75 14.31 -0.14
N ILE A 56 -1.04 15.40 0.16
CA ILE A 56 0.43 15.46 0.16
C ILE A 56 1.00 14.45 1.16
N TYR A 57 0.50 14.46 2.40
CA TYR A 57 0.98 13.53 3.43
C TYR A 57 0.62 12.08 3.10
N GLN A 58 -0.55 11.84 2.49
CA GLN A 58 -0.91 10.50 2.04
C GLN A 58 0.02 9.99 0.93
N ALA A 59 0.47 10.86 0.03
CA ALA A 59 1.47 10.52 -0.99
C ALA A 59 2.84 10.22 -0.37
N GLU A 60 3.28 11.00 0.63
CA GLU A 60 4.53 10.74 1.37
C GLU A 60 4.48 9.38 2.08
N VAL A 61 3.35 9.04 2.70
CA VAL A 61 3.14 7.74 3.34
C VAL A 61 3.16 6.62 2.31
N ALA A 62 2.52 6.80 1.15
CA ALA A 62 2.55 5.80 0.07
C ALA A 62 3.96 5.57 -0.47
N GLU A 63 4.76 6.63 -0.63
CA GLU A 63 6.18 6.53 -0.99
C GLU A 63 6.98 5.82 0.11
N GLY A 64 6.71 6.11 1.38
CA GLY A 64 7.31 5.41 2.52
C GLY A 64 7.01 3.90 2.50
N VAL A 65 5.76 3.52 2.23
CA VAL A 65 5.35 2.11 2.09
C VAL A 65 6.00 1.45 0.89
N ARG A 66 6.14 2.15 -0.24
CA ARG A 66 6.86 1.62 -1.40
C ARG A 66 8.34 1.38 -1.10
N ALA A 67 8.99 2.29 -0.38
CA ALA A 67 10.43 2.23 -0.10
C ALA A 67 10.78 1.24 1.02
N GLY A 68 9.95 1.13 2.05
CA GLY A 68 10.24 0.34 3.26
C GLY A 68 9.22 -0.75 3.60
N GLY A 69 8.13 -0.87 2.86
CA GLY A 69 7.12 -1.91 3.05
C GLY A 69 7.55 -3.28 2.51
N ASN A 70 6.80 -4.31 2.90
CA ASN A 70 7.03 -5.67 2.43
C ASN A 70 6.42 -5.86 1.05
N LYS A 71 7.23 -6.29 0.09
CA LYS A 71 6.73 -6.67 -1.22
C LYS A 71 5.78 -7.87 -1.08
N ILE A 72 4.61 -7.78 -1.73
CA ILE A 72 3.63 -8.87 -1.72
C ILE A 72 3.77 -9.77 -2.96
N SER A 73 3.13 -10.94 -2.93
CA SER A 73 3.14 -11.87 -4.06
C SER A 73 2.38 -11.32 -5.28
N GLU A 74 2.70 -11.80 -6.47
CA GLU A 74 1.99 -11.43 -7.70
C GLU A 74 0.50 -11.77 -7.63
N ALA A 75 0.18 -12.98 -7.15
CA ALA A 75 -1.20 -13.44 -7.04
C ALA A 75 -2.03 -12.51 -6.14
N GLU A 76 -1.45 -12.09 -5.02
CA GLU A 76 -2.07 -11.14 -4.09
C GLU A 76 -2.19 -9.74 -4.69
N ALA A 77 -1.16 -9.27 -5.40
CA ALA A 77 -1.20 -7.98 -6.08
C ALA A 77 -2.29 -7.92 -7.16
N ARG A 78 -2.45 -8.99 -7.95
CA ARG A 78 -3.49 -9.08 -8.99
C ARG A 78 -4.91 -9.10 -8.42
N ALA A 79 -5.10 -9.72 -7.25
CA ALA A 79 -6.38 -9.70 -6.55
C ALA A 79 -6.78 -8.29 -6.06
N LEU A 80 -5.79 -7.48 -5.67
CA LEU A 80 -6.01 -6.14 -5.10
C LEU A 80 -6.02 -5.02 -6.16
N PHE A 81 -5.31 -5.21 -7.27
CA PHE A 81 -5.12 -4.18 -8.29
C PHE A 81 -5.49 -4.71 -9.69
N PRO A 82 -6.77 -4.58 -10.09
CA PRO A 82 -7.24 -5.01 -11.43
C PRO A 82 -6.49 -4.33 -12.59
N GLU A 83 -5.91 -3.15 -12.34
CA GLU A 83 -5.13 -2.41 -13.33
C GLU A 83 -3.87 -3.14 -13.82
N ILE A 84 -3.34 -4.09 -13.04
CA ILE A 84 -2.22 -4.93 -13.48
C ILE A 84 -2.62 -5.73 -14.72
N GLU A 85 -3.84 -6.28 -14.75
CA GLU A 85 -4.36 -7.01 -15.90
C GLU A 85 -4.81 -6.06 -17.00
N ALA A 86 -5.57 -5.00 -16.64
CA ALA A 86 -6.10 -4.05 -17.62
C ALA A 86 -5.01 -3.35 -18.44
N LYS A 87 -3.84 -3.09 -17.82
CA LYS A 87 -2.68 -2.46 -18.47
C LYS A 87 -1.61 -3.47 -18.92
N GLN A 88 -1.87 -4.78 -18.78
CA GLN A 88 -0.92 -5.85 -19.11
C GLN A 88 0.47 -5.67 -18.48
N LEU A 89 0.53 -5.22 -17.23
CA LEU A 89 1.78 -4.94 -16.54
C LEU A 89 2.49 -6.24 -16.14
N ARG A 90 3.82 -6.27 -16.30
CA ARG A 90 4.66 -7.36 -15.82
C ARG A 90 4.96 -7.15 -14.33
N TYR A 91 4.64 -8.15 -13.51
CA TYR A 91 4.97 -8.09 -12.10
C TYR A 91 6.45 -8.41 -11.89
N ARG A 92 7.17 -7.52 -11.21
CA ARG A 92 8.58 -7.74 -10.89
C ARG A 92 8.68 -8.84 -9.85
N SER A 93 9.48 -9.86 -10.12
CA SER A 93 9.87 -10.92 -9.17
C SER A 93 10.65 -10.39 -7.98
#